data_AF-A0A9N8HAN3-F1
#
_entry.id   AF-A0A9N8HAN3-F1
#
_cell.length_a   1.000
_cell.length_b   1.000
_cell.length_c   1.000
_cell.angle_alpha   90.00
_cell.angle_beta   90.00
_cell.angle_gamma   90.00
#
_symmetry.space_group_name_H-M   'P 1'
#
loop_
_entity.id
_entity.type
_entity.pdbx_description
1 polymer ?
#
loop_
_entity_poly.entity_id
_entity_poly.type
_entity_poly.pdbx_seq_one_letter_code
_entity_poly.pdbx_strand_id
1 'polypeptide(L)'
;MTTVRIVSVCFTFFLLSVATAAAFSPTSRAFAVRQSTNPSSSRLFFGLGTIEKQEEQYLELAFNNANSVIPEAVYVIVYNPGAENEGVHTTEWPRGGGQYILMAFESPFECQHFAEMIAVGYPGWDDPVPTQYTAEQVQEYCQQMGWNLQLVPEF
;
A
#
# COMPACT_ATOMS: atom_id res chain seq x y z
N MET A 1 -20.03 1.77 -8.50
CA MET A 1 -19.09 0.64 -8.31
C MET A 1 -17.76 1.10 -8.84
N THR A 2 -17.02 1.82 -8.02
CA THR A 2 -15.73 2.39 -8.38
C THR A 2 -14.70 1.33 -8.03
N THR A 3 -14.08 0.74 -9.05
CA THR A 3 -13.08 -0.30 -8.86
C THR A 3 -11.82 0.37 -8.31
N VAL A 4 -11.52 0.16 -7.03
CA VAL A 4 -10.19 0.45 -6.48
C VAL A 4 -9.23 -0.48 -7.23
N ARG A 5 -8.56 0.07 -8.24
CA ARG A 5 -7.52 -0.63 -8.97
C ARG A 5 -6.23 -0.43 -8.20
N ILE A 6 -5.95 -1.34 -7.27
CA ILE A 6 -4.58 -1.55 -6.82
C ILE A 6 -3.84 -2.08 -8.05
N VAL A 7 -3.15 -1.19 -8.75
CA VAL A 7 -2.30 -1.57 -9.86
C VAL A 7 -1.03 -2.13 -9.22
N SER A 8 -1.03 -3.43 -8.95
CA SER A 8 0.20 -4.16 -8.62
C SER A 8 1.08 -4.10 -9.86
N VAL A 9 2.04 -3.17 -9.86
CA VAL A 9 3.09 -3.09 -10.86
C VAL A 9 4.36 -3.59 -10.17
N CYS A 10 4.85 -4.72 -10.65
CA CYS A 10 6.08 -5.37 -10.20
C CYS A 10 7.23 -4.37 -10.12
N PHE A 11 7.61 -4.02 -8.90
CA PHE A 11 8.80 -3.23 -8.58
C PHE A 11 10.03 -4.15 -8.78
N THR A 12 10.44 -4.36 -10.03
CA THR A 12 11.62 -5.18 -10.33
C THR A 12 12.91 -4.39 -10.08
N PHE A 13 13.23 -4.14 -8.81
CA PHE A 13 14.58 -3.70 -8.46
C PHE A 13 15.52 -4.89 -8.44
N PHE A 14 16.41 -4.91 -9.43
CA PHE A 14 17.50 -5.85 -9.59
C PHE A 14 18.52 -5.65 -8.44
N LEU A 15 18.23 -6.19 -7.26
CA LEU A 15 19.22 -6.33 -6.19
C LEU A 15 19.71 -7.78 -6.13
N LEU A 16 20.84 -7.95 -6.78
CA LEU A 16 21.76 -9.06 -6.64
C LEU A 16 22.09 -9.25 -5.15
N SER A 17 21.52 -10.26 -4.49
CA SER A 17 22.08 -10.75 -3.23
C SER A 17 21.92 -12.25 -3.04
N VAL A 18 22.99 -12.82 -2.53
CA VAL A 18 23.45 -14.22 -2.62
C VAL A 18 22.53 -15.19 -1.88
N ALA A 19 22.34 -16.36 -2.49
CA ALA A 19 21.65 -17.51 -1.94
C ALA A 19 22.22 -17.99 -0.59
N THR A 20 21.35 -18.43 0.31
CA THR A 20 21.69 -19.57 1.18
C THR A 20 20.45 -20.39 1.51
N ALA A 21 20.47 -21.63 1.03
CA ALA A 21 19.46 -22.64 1.27
C ALA A 21 19.57 -23.21 2.69
N ALA A 22 18.43 -23.46 3.33
CA ALA A 22 18.32 -24.49 4.36
C ALA A 22 16.90 -25.08 4.36
N ALA A 23 16.77 -26.24 3.72
CA ALA A 23 15.62 -27.11 3.82
C ALA A 23 15.61 -27.84 5.18
N PHE A 24 14.44 -28.06 5.79
CA PHE A 24 14.07 -29.31 6.48
C PHE A 24 12.58 -29.25 6.88
N SER A 25 11.77 -30.13 6.29
CA SER A 25 10.47 -30.63 6.79
C SER A 25 10.70 -32.02 7.42
N PRO A 26 9.69 -32.77 7.94
CA PRO A 26 8.31 -32.48 8.35
C PRO A 26 8.00 -33.03 9.78
N THR A 27 6.80 -32.81 10.33
CA THR A 27 6.05 -33.85 11.07
C THR A 27 4.57 -33.48 11.13
N SER A 28 3.74 -34.30 10.49
CA SER A 28 2.29 -34.25 10.52
C SER A 28 1.73 -34.79 11.85
N ARG A 29 0.63 -34.22 12.35
CA ARG A 29 -0.49 -35.02 12.87
C ARG A 29 -1.78 -34.21 12.95
N ALA A 30 -2.84 -34.84 12.46
CA ALA A 30 -4.17 -34.33 12.20
C ALA A 30 -5.03 -34.20 13.46
N PHE A 31 -6.06 -33.34 13.42
CA PHE A 31 -7.39 -33.68 13.93
C PHE A 31 -8.49 -32.89 13.22
N ALA A 32 -9.64 -33.55 13.08
CA ALA A 32 -10.68 -33.28 12.10
C ALA A 32 -11.86 -32.46 12.66
N VAL A 33 -12.82 -32.22 11.74
CA VAL A 33 -14.28 -32.03 11.92
C VAL A 33 -14.80 -30.60 11.72
N ARG A 34 -15.46 -30.43 10.56
CA ARG A 34 -16.44 -29.38 10.24
C ARG A 34 -17.70 -29.51 11.10
N GLN A 35 -18.28 -28.37 11.48
CA GLN A 35 -19.64 -27.90 11.10
C GLN A 35 -19.95 -26.64 11.93
N SER A 36 -20.00 -25.45 11.31
CA SER A 36 -21.21 -24.85 10.70
C SER A 36 -22.29 -24.49 11.73
N THR A 37 -22.26 -23.25 12.23
CA THR A 37 -23.46 -22.45 12.50
C THR A 37 -23.11 -20.95 12.36
N ASN A 38 -23.60 -20.35 11.27
CA ASN A 38 -23.79 -18.93 10.97
C ASN A 38 -23.13 -17.87 11.87
N PRO A 39 -22.19 -17.07 11.34
CA PRO A 39 -22.13 -15.66 11.68
C PRO A 39 -22.98 -14.87 10.67
N SER A 40 -24.02 -14.19 11.17
CA SER A 40 -24.75 -13.14 10.47
C SER A 40 -23.80 -12.31 9.60
N SER A 41 -24.12 -12.22 8.30
CA SER A 41 -23.47 -11.38 7.31
C SER A 41 -23.56 -9.89 7.67
N SER A 42 -22.75 -9.45 8.62
CA SER A 42 -22.70 -8.06 9.07
C SER A 42 -21.28 -7.51 9.21
N ARG A 43 -20.25 -8.25 8.75
CA ARG A 43 -18.83 -7.84 8.89
C ARG A 43 -18.19 -7.22 7.64
N LEU A 44 -18.94 -6.82 6.61
CA LEU A 44 -18.34 -6.49 5.31
C LEU A 44 -18.70 -5.14 4.69
N PHE A 45 -19.15 -4.15 5.45
CA PHE A 45 -19.46 -2.82 4.88
C PHE A 45 -18.98 -1.60 5.68
N PHE A 46 -18.15 -1.76 6.72
CA PHE A 46 -17.71 -0.63 7.56
C PHE A 46 -16.38 0.03 7.13
N GLY A 47 -15.58 -0.55 6.22
CA GLY A 47 -14.20 -0.11 5.96
C GLY A 47 -13.90 0.56 4.61
N LEU A 48 -14.71 0.33 3.57
CA LEU A 48 -14.39 0.84 2.23
C LEU A 48 -14.59 2.36 2.11
N GLY A 49 -15.71 2.88 2.64
CA GLY A 49 -15.98 4.31 2.63
C GLY A 49 -15.06 5.13 3.56
N THR A 50 -14.42 4.49 4.55
CA THR A 50 -13.50 5.15 5.46
C THR A 50 -12.11 5.32 4.84
N ILE A 51 -11.59 4.30 4.14
CA ILE A 51 -10.29 4.38 3.48
C ILE A 51 -10.35 5.38 2.32
N GLU A 52 -11.38 5.25 1.49
CA GLU A 52 -11.60 6.16 0.37
C GLU A 52 -11.62 7.62 0.83
N LYS A 53 -12.33 7.93 1.90
CA LYS A 53 -12.38 9.28 2.47
C LYS A 53 -11.02 9.71 3.04
N GLN A 54 -10.29 8.79 3.66
CA GLN A 54 -8.97 9.10 4.21
C GLN A 54 -7.95 9.41 3.10
N GLU A 55 -7.98 8.68 1.98
CA GLU A 55 -7.16 8.99 0.80
C GLU A 55 -7.44 10.41 0.29
N GLU A 56 -8.72 10.75 0.14
CA GLU A 56 -9.12 12.10 -0.30
C GLU A 56 -8.60 13.17 0.68
N GLN A 57 -8.69 12.93 1.99
CA GLN A 57 -8.20 13.86 3.00
C GLN A 57 -6.67 14.06 2.91
N TYR A 58 -5.89 12.98 2.78
CA TYR A 58 -4.44 13.09 2.62
C TYR A 58 -4.04 13.79 1.33
N LEU A 59 -4.76 13.53 0.24
CA LEU A 59 -4.52 14.21 -1.04
C LEU A 59 -4.84 15.70 -0.93
N GLU A 60 -5.95 16.09 -0.32
CA GLU A 60 -6.28 17.50 -0.09
C GLU A 60 -5.17 18.21 0.70
N LEU A 61 -4.64 17.57 1.75
CA LEU A 61 -3.51 18.09 2.53
C LEU A 61 -2.25 18.24 1.67
N ALA A 62 -1.92 17.22 0.87
CA ALA A 62 -0.77 17.25 -0.02
C ALA A 62 -0.87 18.39 -1.06
N PHE A 63 -2.03 18.56 -1.69
CA PHE A 63 -2.25 19.65 -2.65
C PHE A 63 -2.22 21.03 -1.99
N ASN A 64 -2.77 21.16 -0.78
CA ASN A 64 -2.69 22.40 -0.02
C ASN A 64 -1.26 22.74 0.40
N ASN A 65 -0.39 21.72 0.52
CA ASN A 65 1.01 21.86 0.87
C ASN A 65 1.97 21.59 -0.32
N ALA A 66 1.51 21.82 -1.55
CA ALA A 66 2.29 21.53 -2.76
C ALA A 66 3.62 22.30 -2.89
N ASN A 67 3.83 23.33 -2.06
CA ASN A 67 5.08 24.08 -2.00
C ASN A 67 6.07 23.55 -0.94
N SER A 68 5.75 22.43 -0.27
CA SER A 68 6.67 21.82 0.70
C SER A 68 7.91 21.27 0.00
N VAL A 69 9.05 21.37 0.68
CA VAL A 69 10.31 20.78 0.20
C VAL A 69 10.23 19.28 0.45
N ILE A 70 10.34 18.48 -0.61
CA ILE A 70 10.32 17.03 -0.48
C ILE A 70 11.57 16.59 0.31
N PRO A 71 11.41 15.86 1.44
CA PRO A 71 12.54 15.40 2.24
C PRO A 71 13.35 14.35 1.47
N GLU A 72 14.60 14.14 1.89
CA GLU A 72 15.49 13.15 1.26
C GLU A 72 14.93 11.73 1.34
N ALA A 73 14.28 11.39 2.47
CA ALA A 73 13.63 10.11 2.68
C ALA A 73 12.12 10.28 2.84
N VAL A 74 11.36 9.40 2.21
CA VAL A 74 9.90 9.35 2.24
C VAL A 74 9.43 7.93 2.52
N TYR A 75 8.20 7.81 3.00
CA TYR A 75 7.57 6.52 3.27
C TYR A 75 6.43 6.28 2.29
N VAL A 76 6.39 5.10 1.68
CA VAL A 76 5.29 4.69 0.79
C VAL A 76 4.77 3.33 1.24
N ILE A 77 3.54 3.02 0.86
CA ILE A 77 2.94 1.71 1.16
C ILE A 77 3.28 0.73 0.04
N VAL A 78 3.94 -0.36 0.42
CA VAL A 78 4.35 -1.45 -0.47
C VAL A 78 3.60 -2.72 -0.09
N TYR A 79 3.19 -3.49 -1.08
CA TYR A 79 2.62 -4.82 -0.94
C TYR A 79 3.67 -5.84 -1.38
N ASN A 80 3.80 -6.94 -0.62
CA ASN A 80 4.75 -8.03 -0.89
C ASN A 80 6.20 -7.57 -1.14
N PRO A 81 6.82 -6.82 -0.20
CA PRO A 81 8.19 -6.34 -0.38
C PRO A 81 9.18 -7.51 -0.57
N GLY A 82 10.02 -7.40 -1.59
CA GLY A 82 11.05 -8.40 -1.93
C GLY A 82 10.53 -9.63 -2.69
N ALA A 83 9.26 -9.66 -3.10
CA ALA A 83 8.68 -10.74 -3.90
C ALA A 83 8.57 -10.34 -5.38
N GLU A 84 8.40 -11.33 -6.27
CA GLU A 84 8.20 -11.07 -7.71
C GLU A 84 6.93 -10.25 -7.98
N ASN A 85 5.93 -10.35 -7.10
CA ASN A 85 4.67 -9.64 -7.16
C ASN A 85 4.63 -8.40 -6.23
N GLU A 86 5.79 -7.79 -5.97
CA GLU A 86 5.86 -6.52 -5.25
C GLU A 86 5.03 -5.43 -5.96
N GLY A 87 4.27 -4.64 -5.19
CA GLY A 87 3.49 -3.52 -5.72
C GLY A 87 3.45 -2.34 -4.77
N VAL A 88 3.02 -1.18 -5.26
CA VAL A 88 2.87 0.03 -4.45
C VAL A 88 1.41 0.47 -4.39
N HIS A 89 1.03 1.09 -3.28
CA HIS A 89 -0.32 1.66 -3.14
C HIS A 89 -0.44 2.95 -3.94
N THR A 90 -1.33 2.94 -4.92
CA THR A 90 -1.68 4.13 -5.72
C THR A 90 -3.15 4.45 -5.58
N THR A 91 -3.49 5.73 -5.59
CA THR A 91 -4.87 6.23 -5.62
C THR A 91 -5.10 7.04 -6.90
N GLU A 92 -6.34 7.24 -7.30
CA GLU A 92 -6.70 8.00 -8.49
C GLU A 92 -7.29 9.36 -8.09
N TRP A 93 -6.76 10.45 -8.66
CA TRP A 93 -7.26 11.80 -8.35
C TRP A 93 -7.21 12.77 -9.54
N PRO A 94 -8.30 13.50 -9.82
CA PRO A 94 -9.65 13.27 -9.30
C PRO A 94 -10.19 11.90 -9.75
N ARG A 95 -11.07 11.29 -8.95
CA ARG A 95 -11.56 9.92 -9.21
C ARG A 95 -12.21 9.79 -10.58
N GLY A 96 -11.88 8.71 -11.30
CA GLY A 96 -12.31 8.47 -12.67
C GLY A 96 -11.61 9.33 -13.73
N GLY A 97 -10.59 10.11 -13.35
CA GLY A 97 -9.81 10.97 -14.25
C GLY A 97 -8.65 10.27 -14.99
N GLY A 98 -8.36 9.02 -14.66
CA GLY A 98 -7.28 8.21 -15.22
C GLY A 98 -5.88 8.59 -14.76
N GLN A 99 -5.76 9.43 -13.72
CA GLN A 99 -4.48 9.92 -13.19
C GLN A 99 -4.17 9.21 -11.88
N TYR A 100 -3.16 8.35 -11.90
CA TYR A 100 -2.68 7.65 -10.71
C TYR A 100 -1.71 8.53 -9.95
N ILE A 101 -1.87 8.54 -8.63
CA ILE A 101 -1.07 9.26 -7.68
C ILE A 101 -0.46 8.25 -6.71
N LEU A 102 0.86 8.31 -6.57
CA LEU A 102 1.57 7.66 -5.48
C LEU A 102 1.66 8.64 -4.32
N MET A 103 1.14 8.24 -3.16
CA MET A 103 1.25 9.02 -1.93
C MET A 103 2.53 8.66 -1.21
N ALA A 104 3.36 9.67 -0.96
CA ALA A 104 4.56 9.58 -0.15
C ALA A 104 4.32 10.35 1.15
N PHE A 105 4.65 9.74 2.29
CA PHE A 105 4.47 10.32 3.61
C PHE A 105 5.81 10.84 4.13
N GLU A 106 5.80 12.04 4.72
CA GLU A 106 6.97 12.55 5.45
C GLU A 106 7.19 11.76 6.76
N SER A 107 6.11 11.45 7.47
CA SER A 107 6.17 10.76 8.77
C SER A 107 5.96 9.24 8.64
N PRO A 108 6.81 8.41 9.24
CA PRO A 108 6.60 6.95 9.28
C PRO A 108 5.37 6.56 10.07
N PHE A 109 4.99 7.36 11.08
CA PHE A 109 3.83 7.09 11.93
C PHE A 109 2.53 7.19 11.13
N GLU A 110 2.39 8.25 10.33
CA GLU A 110 1.23 8.43 9.46
C GLU A 110 1.13 7.35 8.38
N CYS A 111 2.27 6.99 7.79
CA CYS A 111 2.32 5.89 6.82
C CYS A 111 1.88 4.56 7.45
N GLN A 112 2.35 4.26 8.67
CA GLN A 112 1.95 3.08 9.43
C GLN A 112 0.46 3.08 9.77
N HIS A 113 -0.07 4.21 10.25
CA HIS A 113 -1.49 4.34 10.56
C HIS A 113 -2.37 4.10 9.33
N PHE A 114 -1.97 4.65 8.19
CA PHE A 114 -2.70 4.46 6.94
C PHE A 114 -2.61 3.00 6.45
N ALA A 115 -1.44 2.35 6.57
CA ALA A 115 -1.29 0.93 6.25
C ALA A 115 -2.21 0.04 7.12
N GLU A 116 -2.28 0.29 8.43
CA GLU A 116 -3.20 -0.43 9.33
C GLU A 116 -4.67 -0.24 8.92
N MET A 117 -5.04 0.97 8.49
CA MET A 117 -6.38 1.25 8.01
C MET A 117 -6.71 0.46 6.73
N ILE A 118 -5.77 0.40 5.77
CA ILE A 118 -5.90 -0.41 4.56
C ILE A 118 -6.06 -1.88 4.90
N ALA A 119 -5.20 -2.42 5.78
CA ALA A 119 -5.24 -3.83 6.20
C ALA A 119 -6.60 -4.21 6.81
N VAL A 120 -7.21 -3.31 7.58
CA VAL A 120 -8.54 -3.52 8.18
C VAL A 120 -9.66 -3.42 7.14
N GLY A 121 -9.60 -2.47 6.21
CA GLY A 121 -10.70 -2.26 5.25
C GLY A 121 -10.68 -3.17 4.02
N TYR A 122 -9.53 -3.78 3.70
CA TYR A 122 -9.39 -4.76 2.61
C TYR A 122 -8.95 -6.15 3.14
N PRO A 123 -9.76 -6.82 3.98
CA PRO A 123 -9.38 -8.12 4.53
C PRO A 123 -9.20 -9.16 3.43
N GLY A 124 -8.02 -9.78 3.36
CA GLY A 124 -7.68 -10.82 2.38
C GLY A 124 -6.88 -10.33 1.16
N TRP A 125 -6.51 -9.05 1.12
CA TRP A 125 -5.47 -8.54 0.23
C TRP A 125 -4.09 -8.72 0.85
N ASP A 126 -3.04 -8.50 0.05
CA ASP A 126 -1.66 -8.49 0.53
C ASP A 126 -1.49 -7.46 1.65
N ASP A 127 -0.67 -7.78 2.65
CA ASP A 127 -0.47 -6.91 3.81
C ASP A 127 0.27 -5.63 3.38
N PRO A 128 -0.29 -4.43 3.63
CA PRO A 128 0.39 -3.17 3.34
C PRO A 128 1.54 -2.95 4.32
N VAL A 129 2.73 -2.71 3.79
CA VAL A 129 3.96 -2.48 4.56
C VAL A 129 4.50 -1.08 4.27
N PRO A 130 4.55 -0.20 5.28
CA PRO A 130 5.25 1.08 5.16
C PRO A 130 6.74 0.83 4.90
N THR A 131 7.23 1.36 3.79
CA THR A 131 8.61 1.16 3.36
C THR A 131 9.25 2.50 3.06
N GLN A 132 10.46 2.69 3.57
CA GLN A 132 11.24 3.89 3.36
C GLN A 132 11.97 3.82 2.01
N TYR A 133 11.90 4.91 1.25
CA TYR A 133 12.67 5.11 0.02
C TYR A 133 13.29 6.51 0.02
N THR A 134 14.27 6.72 -0.86
CA THR A 134 14.71 8.09 -1.17
C THR A 134 13.67 8.78 -2.07
N ALA A 135 13.49 10.09 -1.90
CA ALA A 135 12.57 10.85 -2.74
C ALA A 135 12.93 10.77 -4.23
N GLU A 136 14.22 10.73 -4.55
CA GLU A 136 14.73 10.57 -5.91
C GLU A 136 14.25 9.26 -6.55
N GLN A 137 14.42 8.12 -5.84
CA GLN A 137 13.96 6.81 -6.33
C GLN A 137 12.46 6.79 -6.61
N VAL A 138 11.66 7.37 -5.71
CA VAL A 138 10.20 7.40 -5.86
C VAL A 138 9.79 8.32 -7.01
N GLN A 139 10.45 9.47 -7.17
CA GLN A 139 10.20 10.38 -8.29
C GLN A 139 10.54 9.75 -9.64
N GLU A 140 11.70 9.12 -9.77
CA GLU A 140 12.10 8.42 -10.99
C GLU A 140 11.09 7.33 -11.37
N TYR A 141 10.64 6.57 -10.37
CA TYR A 141 9.62 5.55 -10.58
C TYR A 141 8.29 6.14 -11.07
N CYS A 142 7.78 7.18 -10.41
CA CYS A 142 6.57 7.87 -10.84
C CYS A 142 6.70 8.42 -12.27
N GLN A 143 7.86 8.98 -12.63
CA GLN A 143 8.13 9.48 -13.99
C GLN A 143 8.10 8.37 -15.04
N GLN A 144 8.69 7.21 -14.75
CA GLN A 144 8.68 6.05 -15.66
C GLN A 144 7.27 5.50 -15.88
N MET A 145 6.44 5.53 -14.84
CA MET A 145 5.06 5.03 -14.88
C MET A 145 4.05 6.06 -15.39
N GLY A 146 4.45 7.32 -15.55
CA GLY A 146 3.55 8.43 -15.90
C GLY A 146 2.56 8.76 -14.77
N TRP A 147 2.96 8.54 -13.53
CA TRP A 147 2.17 8.81 -12.33
C TRP A 147 2.61 10.10 -11.65
N ASN A 148 1.71 10.70 -10.86
CA ASN A 148 2.04 11.86 -10.06
C ASN A 148 2.49 11.43 -8.66
N LEU A 149 3.53 12.05 -8.14
CA LEU A 149 3.92 11.92 -6.73
C LEU A 149 3.25 13.03 -5.92
N GLN A 150 2.63 12.68 -4.79
CA GLN A 150 2.12 13.66 -3.84
C GLN A 150 2.68 13.39 -2.45
N LEU A 151 3.23 14.45 -1.83
CA LEU A 151 3.82 14.39 -0.51
C LEU A 151 2.78 14.76 0.55
N VAL A 152 2.51 13.82 1.45
CA VAL A 152 1.66 14.00 2.62
C VAL A 152 2.53 14.55 3.75
N PRO A 153 2.27 15.79 4.21
CA PRO A 153 3.06 16.40 5.26
C PRO A 153 2.85 15.72 6.61
N GLU A 154 3.87 15.79 7.47
CA GLU A 154 3.71 15.44 8.89
C GLU A 154 2.79 16.43 9.63
N PHE A 155 2.00 15.93 10.58
CA PHE A 155 1.12 16.74 11.43
C PHE A 155 1.12 16.30 12.90
#